data_AF-A0A968JNG7-F1
#
_entry.id   AF-A0A968JNG7-F1
#
_cell.length_a   1.000
_cell.length_b   1.000
_cell.length_c   1.000
_cell.angle_alpha   90.00
_cell.angle_beta   90.00
_cell.angle_gamma   90.00
#
_symmetry.space_group_name_H-M   'P 1'
#
loop_
_entity.id
_entity.type
_entity.pdbx_description
1 polymer ?
#
loop_
_entity_poly.entity_id
_entity_poly.type
_entity_poly.pdbx_seq_one_letter_code
_entity_poly.pdbx_strand_id
1 'polypeptide(L)'
;MPGVDGLTPGQLKKFGKSAQRSGDLYTAIFFYERYREYRENNQDINFTLAELHRSARNYEKAAELYNQVKLKAAKKYPLAQFYFAQMLKSMGQYDDAITEFNKFKRSYKGQKDERVYSKLVKIEVEGCDSAKKIIEKPLNLTISNLNNSINGPHIELSPVPVNDSLFIYASLRIDSLVYFNENNVDTAKPVRQFYQALKPEMTGLGEHPGTLR
;
A
#
# COMPACT_ATOMS: atom_id res chain seq x y z
N MET A 1 10.10 -15.35 -10.14
CA MET A 1 10.12 -16.65 -9.43
C MET A 1 10.35 -17.74 -10.46
N PRO A 2 11.39 -18.58 -10.33
CA PRO A 2 11.54 -19.76 -11.19
C PRO A 2 10.39 -20.74 -10.95
N GLY A 3 9.89 -21.42 -11.99
CA GLY A 3 8.91 -22.52 -11.86
C GLY A 3 7.42 -22.17 -12.01
N VAL A 4 7.10 -20.99 -12.55
CA VAL A 4 5.71 -20.55 -12.82
C VAL A 4 5.34 -20.59 -14.31
N ASP A 5 6.28 -20.95 -15.17
CA ASP A 5 6.03 -21.17 -16.59
C ASP A 5 5.23 -22.46 -16.79
N GLY A 6 4.15 -22.39 -17.56
CA GLY A 6 3.26 -23.53 -17.85
C GLY A 6 2.07 -23.71 -16.90
N LEU A 7 1.86 -22.80 -15.93
CA LEU A 7 0.67 -22.85 -15.08
C LEU A 7 -0.60 -22.52 -15.87
N THR A 8 -1.64 -23.33 -15.66
CA THR A 8 -2.97 -23.07 -16.23
C THR A 8 -3.63 -21.85 -15.56
N PRO A 9 -4.58 -21.17 -16.22
CA PRO A 9 -5.36 -20.08 -15.60
C PRO A 9 -6.03 -20.52 -14.29
N GLY A 10 -6.49 -21.77 -14.20
CA GLY A 10 -7.08 -22.32 -12.97
C GLY A 10 -6.08 -22.36 -11.81
N GLN A 11 -4.86 -22.82 -12.08
CA GLN A 11 -3.77 -22.87 -11.08
C GLN A 11 -3.32 -21.47 -10.66
N LEU A 12 -3.12 -20.55 -11.62
CA LEU A 12 -2.76 -19.16 -11.32
C LEU A 12 -3.78 -18.51 -10.38
N LYS A 13 -5.08 -18.65 -10.68
CA LYS A 13 -6.14 -18.13 -9.80
C LYS A 13 -6.15 -18.79 -8.42
N LYS A 14 -5.89 -20.11 -8.35
CA LYS A 14 -5.81 -20.85 -7.07
C LYS A 14 -4.65 -20.34 -6.21
N PHE A 15 -3.47 -20.15 -6.79
CA PHE A 15 -2.30 -19.65 -6.08
C PHE A 15 -2.47 -18.18 -5.66
N GLY A 16 -3.00 -17.32 -6.53
CA GLY A 16 -3.33 -15.93 -6.17
C GLY A 16 -4.28 -15.86 -4.97
N LYS A 17 -5.34 -16.68 -4.95
CA LYS A 17 -6.25 -16.79 -3.79
C LYS A 17 -5.54 -17.29 -2.53
N SER A 18 -4.62 -18.24 -2.67
CA SER A 18 -3.87 -18.77 -1.52
C SER A 18 -2.98 -17.70 -0.90
N ALA A 19 -2.21 -16.99 -1.73
CA ALA A 19 -1.35 -15.89 -1.31
C ALA A 19 -2.15 -14.73 -0.69
N GLN A 20 -3.30 -14.40 -1.27
CA GLN A 20 -4.21 -13.39 -0.72
C GLN A 20 -4.70 -13.77 0.69
N ARG A 21 -5.07 -15.05 0.91
CA ARG A 21 -5.49 -15.53 2.24
C ARG A 21 -4.35 -15.54 3.27
N SER A 22 -3.11 -15.75 2.84
CA SER A 22 -1.94 -15.69 3.71
C SER A 22 -1.43 -14.26 3.95
N GLY A 23 -2.04 -13.24 3.34
CA GLY A 23 -1.61 -11.85 3.44
C GLY A 23 -0.36 -11.53 2.61
N ASP A 24 0.08 -12.44 1.74
CA ASP A 24 1.20 -12.21 0.83
C ASP A 24 0.71 -11.43 -0.39
N LEU A 25 0.65 -10.11 -0.23
CA LEU A 25 0.13 -9.18 -1.23
C LEU A 25 0.89 -9.28 -2.57
N TYR A 26 2.23 -9.33 -2.52
CA TYR A 26 3.05 -9.31 -3.73
C TYR A 26 2.96 -10.61 -4.52
N THR A 27 2.96 -11.75 -3.83
CA THR A 27 2.74 -13.04 -4.49
C THR A 27 1.31 -13.13 -5.05
N ALA A 28 0.31 -12.59 -4.36
CA ALA A 28 -1.06 -12.53 -4.88
C ALA A 28 -1.16 -11.69 -6.16
N ILE A 29 -0.57 -10.47 -6.15
CA ILE A 29 -0.50 -9.59 -7.33
C ILE A 29 0.17 -10.32 -8.50
N PHE A 30 1.33 -10.95 -8.26
CA PHE A 30 2.06 -11.70 -9.28
C PHE A 30 1.17 -12.73 -9.99
N PHE A 31 0.50 -13.60 -9.24
CA PHE A 31 -0.33 -14.65 -9.81
C PHE A 31 -1.58 -14.12 -10.51
N TYR A 32 -2.20 -13.05 -9.99
CA TYR A 32 -3.37 -12.46 -10.63
C TYR A 32 -3.04 -11.66 -11.90
N GLU A 33 -1.90 -10.97 -11.96
CA GLU A 33 -1.44 -10.33 -13.20
C GLU A 33 -1.13 -11.39 -14.27
N ARG A 34 -0.44 -12.49 -13.92
CA ARG A 34 -0.24 -13.64 -14.82
C ARG A 34 -1.58 -14.24 -15.29
N TYR A 35 -2.55 -14.38 -14.39
CA TYR A 35 -3.89 -14.84 -14.76
C TYR A 35 -4.56 -13.90 -15.78
N ARG A 36 -4.38 -12.59 -15.59
CA ARG A 36 -4.97 -11.54 -16.43
C ARG A 36 -4.44 -11.56 -17.86
N GLU A 37 -3.22 -12.05 -18.10
CA GLU A 37 -2.69 -12.29 -19.46
C GLU A 37 -3.59 -13.21 -20.31
N TYR A 38 -4.29 -14.16 -19.68
CA TYR A 38 -5.22 -15.08 -20.37
C TYR A 38 -6.65 -14.52 -20.49
N ARG A 39 -7.03 -13.59 -19.59
CA ARG A 39 -8.40 -13.13 -19.39
C ARG A 39 -8.43 -11.65 -18.97
N GLU A 40 -7.91 -10.78 -19.85
CA GLU A 40 -7.65 -9.36 -19.55
C GLU A 40 -8.91 -8.57 -19.14
N ASN A 41 -10.08 -8.96 -19.66
CA ASN A 41 -11.35 -8.28 -19.40
C ASN A 41 -12.15 -8.85 -18.21
N ASN A 42 -11.56 -9.70 -17.37
CA ASN A 42 -12.24 -10.21 -16.19
C ASN A 42 -12.28 -9.15 -15.07
N GLN A 43 -13.42 -8.45 -14.95
CA GLN A 43 -13.57 -7.35 -13.99
C GLN A 43 -13.48 -7.78 -12.52
N ASP A 44 -13.76 -9.06 -12.22
CA ASP A 44 -13.63 -9.59 -10.86
C ASP A 44 -12.16 -9.67 -10.45
N ILE A 45 -11.30 -10.06 -11.38
CA ILE A 45 -9.85 -10.08 -11.18
C ILE A 45 -9.29 -8.66 -11.19
N ASN A 46 -9.76 -7.78 -12.08
CA ASN A 46 -9.31 -6.39 -12.10
C ASN A 46 -9.65 -5.66 -10.79
N PHE A 47 -10.85 -5.90 -10.23
CA PHE A 47 -11.22 -5.34 -8.94
C PHE A 47 -10.33 -5.90 -7.81
N THR A 48 -10.10 -7.21 -7.80
CA THR A 48 -9.21 -7.86 -6.82
C THR A 48 -7.78 -7.31 -6.90
N LEU A 49 -7.23 -7.18 -8.12
CA LEU A 49 -5.92 -6.59 -8.34
C LEU A 49 -5.86 -5.13 -7.90
N ALA A 50 -6.92 -4.34 -8.15
CA ALA A 50 -7.00 -2.96 -7.70
C ALA A 50 -6.92 -2.86 -6.17
N GLU A 51 -7.62 -3.75 -5.45
CA GLU A 51 -7.55 -3.82 -3.99
C GLU A 51 -6.17 -4.22 -3.48
N LEU A 52 -5.53 -5.18 -4.14
CA LEU A 52 -4.18 -5.62 -3.79
C LEU A 52 -3.15 -4.50 -4.05
N HIS A 53 -3.19 -3.85 -5.21
CA HIS A 53 -2.31 -2.72 -5.53
C HIS A 53 -2.53 -1.54 -4.58
N ARG A 54 -3.79 -1.24 -4.22
CA ARG A 54 -4.12 -0.23 -3.20
C ARG A 54 -3.51 -0.57 -1.85
N SER A 55 -3.58 -1.84 -1.44
CA SER A 55 -3.00 -2.33 -0.19
C SER A 55 -1.47 -2.30 -0.21
N ALA A 56 -0.87 -2.58 -1.37
CA ALA A 56 0.56 -2.45 -1.64
C ALA A 56 1.01 -0.99 -1.87
N ARG A 57 0.09 -0.01 -1.77
CA ARG A 57 0.32 1.42 -2.02
C ARG A 57 0.82 1.77 -3.42
N ASN A 58 0.62 0.87 -4.38
CA ASN A 58 0.78 1.16 -5.80
C ASN A 58 -0.47 1.88 -6.31
N TYR A 59 -0.58 3.16 -5.97
CA TYR A 59 -1.78 3.97 -6.22
C TYR A 59 -2.07 4.16 -7.70
N GLU A 60 -1.02 4.29 -8.53
CA GLU A 60 -1.17 4.43 -9.98
C GLU A 60 -1.82 3.20 -10.60
N LYS A 61 -1.29 2.01 -10.31
CA LYS A 61 -1.85 0.76 -10.85
C LYS A 61 -3.25 0.48 -10.31
N ALA A 62 -3.48 0.77 -9.03
CA ALA A 62 -4.80 0.68 -8.43
C ALA A 62 -5.80 1.62 -9.12
N ALA A 63 -5.41 2.86 -9.40
CA ALA A 63 -6.27 3.84 -10.07
C ALA A 63 -6.67 3.38 -11.48
N GLU A 64 -5.71 2.87 -12.27
CA GLU A 64 -5.96 2.31 -13.60
C GLU A 64 -7.04 1.22 -13.55
N LEU A 65 -6.85 0.24 -12.66
CA LEU A 65 -7.74 -0.91 -12.55
C LEU A 65 -9.11 -0.53 -11.98
N TYR A 66 -9.18 0.31 -10.95
CA TYR A 66 -10.47 0.80 -10.44
C TYR A 66 -11.22 1.61 -11.49
N ASN A 67 -10.53 2.42 -12.31
CA ASN A 67 -11.17 3.15 -13.39
C ASN A 67 -11.75 2.20 -14.45
N GLN A 68 -11.01 1.15 -14.82
CA GLN A 68 -11.52 0.11 -15.73
C GLN A 68 -12.77 -0.58 -15.17
N VAL A 69 -12.73 -1.00 -13.90
CA VAL A 69 -13.87 -1.65 -13.24
C VAL A 69 -15.06 -0.70 -13.12
N LYS A 70 -14.82 0.56 -12.76
CA LYS A 70 -15.84 1.62 -12.73
C LYS A 70 -16.53 1.75 -14.08
N LEU A 71 -15.77 1.79 -15.18
CA LEU A 71 -16.34 1.97 -16.52
C LEU A 71 -17.07 0.73 -17.03
N LYS A 72 -16.55 -0.47 -16.75
CA LYS A 72 -17.04 -1.73 -17.34
C LYS A 72 -18.02 -2.52 -16.46
N ALA A 73 -18.00 -2.32 -15.14
CA ALA A 73 -18.75 -3.14 -14.18
C ALA A 73 -19.30 -2.34 -12.98
N ALA A 74 -19.65 -1.05 -13.17
CA ALA A 74 -20.17 -0.17 -12.12
C ALA A 74 -21.30 -0.77 -11.28
N LYS A 75 -22.25 -1.47 -11.91
CA LYS A 75 -23.39 -2.08 -11.21
C LYS A 75 -22.97 -3.19 -10.25
N LYS A 76 -21.94 -3.97 -10.62
CA LYS A 76 -21.42 -5.08 -9.81
C LYS A 76 -20.46 -4.58 -8.73
N TYR A 77 -19.67 -3.56 -9.05
CA TYR A 77 -18.67 -2.97 -8.18
C TYR A 77 -18.90 -1.47 -8.00
N PRO A 78 -20.00 -1.06 -7.35
CA PRO A 78 -20.35 0.36 -7.24
C PRO A 78 -19.32 1.17 -6.44
N LEU A 79 -18.57 0.52 -5.56
CA LEU A 79 -17.48 1.13 -4.79
C LEU A 79 -16.20 1.40 -5.61
N ALA A 80 -16.06 0.85 -6.82
CA ALA A 80 -14.87 1.06 -7.63
C ALA A 80 -14.61 2.56 -7.91
N GLN A 81 -15.67 3.36 -8.06
CA GLN A 81 -15.52 4.81 -8.26
C GLN A 81 -15.01 5.53 -7.00
N PHE A 82 -15.48 5.13 -5.82
CA PHE A 82 -15.00 5.69 -4.56
C PHE A 82 -13.51 5.41 -4.36
N TYR A 83 -13.09 4.16 -4.56
CA TYR A 83 -11.69 3.78 -4.43
C TYR A 83 -10.82 4.42 -5.52
N PHE A 84 -11.31 4.57 -6.75
CA PHE A 84 -10.63 5.34 -7.79
C PHE A 84 -10.35 6.78 -7.33
N ALA A 85 -11.36 7.47 -6.80
CA ALA A 85 -11.20 8.83 -6.28
C ALA A 85 -10.19 8.91 -5.12
N GLN A 86 -10.17 7.90 -4.24
CA GLN A 86 -9.14 7.80 -3.20
C GLN A 86 -7.73 7.63 -3.80
N MET A 87 -7.56 6.89 -4.89
CA MET A 87 -6.24 6.74 -5.52
C MET A 87 -5.76 8.04 -6.16
N LEU A 88 -6.65 8.77 -6.83
CA LEU A 88 -6.35 10.11 -7.36
C LEU A 88 -5.89 11.05 -6.24
N LYS A 89 -6.60 11.05 -5.09
CA LYS A 89 -6.20 11.83 -3.91
C LYS A 89 -4.81 11.44 -3.40
N SER A 90 -4.51 10.15 -3.30
CA SER A 90 -3.19 9.66 -2.86
C SER A 90 -2.05 10.05 -3.80
N MET A 91 -2.35 10.28 -5.09
CA MET A 91 -1.39 10.77 -6.09
C MET A 91 -1.34 12.31 -6.17
N GLY A 92 -2.04 13.03 -5.28
CA GLY A 92 -2.07 14.49 -5.28
C GLY A 92 -2.98 15.12 -6.34
N GLN A 93 -3.75 14.31 -7.08
CA GLN A 93 -4.69 14.77 -8.10
C GLN A 93 -6.02 15.19 -7.46
N TYR A 94 -5.97 16.23 -6.63
CA TYR A 94 -7.06 16.61 -5.72
C TYR A 94 -8.33 17.06 -6.45
N ASP A 95 -8.21 17.84 -7.54
CA ASP A 95 -9.38 18.32 -8.29
C ASP A 95 -10.14 17.18 -9.00
N ASP A 96 -9.40 16.24 -9.59
CA ASP A 96 -9.98 15.05 -10.21
C ASP A 96 -10.60 14.12 -9.15
N ALA A 97 -9.94 13.96 -8.00
CA ALA A 97 -10.48 13.20 -6.88
C ALA A 97 -11.82 13.78 -6.39
N ILE A 98 -11.90 15.10 -6.16
CA ILE A 98 -13.13 15.79 -5.75
C ILE A 98 -14.24 15.56 -6.79
N THR A 99 -13.90 15.66 -8.07
CA THR A 99 -14.84 15.42 -9.17
C THR A 99 -15.42 14.01 -9.12
N GLU A 100 -14.57 12.99 -8.95
CA GLU A 100 -14.99 11.59 -8.90
C GLU A 100 -15.74 11.23 -7.61
N PHE A 101 -15.37 11.79 -6.46
CA PHE A 101 -16.13 11.64 -5.22
C PHE A 101 -17.55 12.19 -5.34
N ASN A 102 -17.71 13.35 -5.99
CA ASN A 102 -19.02 13.94 -6.22
C ASN A 102 -19.87 13.12 -7.21
N LYS A 103 -19.26 12.55 -8.25
CA LYS A 103 -19.94 11.62 -9.15
C LYS A 103 -20.38 10.34 -8.41
N PHE A 104 -19.50 9.75 -7.60
CA PHE A 104 -19.82 8.59 -6.78
C PHE A 104 -20.99 8.86 -5.83
N LYS A 105 -20.99 10.00 -5.11
CA LYS A 105 -22.10 10.37 -4.21
C LYS A 105 -23.45 10.43 -4.92
N ARG A 106 -23.48 10.82 -6.19
CA ARG A 106 -24.70 10.85 -7.00
C ARG A 106 -25.12 9.45 -7.46
N SER A 107 -24.17 8.62 -7.90
CA SER A 107 -24.44 7.27 -8.42
C SER A 107 -24.72 6.23 -7.33
N TYR A 108 -24.25 6.46 -6.10
CA TYR A 108 -24.38 5.53 -4.97
C TYR A 108 -25.66 5.72 -4.14
N LYS A 109 -26.60 6.55 -4.61
CA LYS A 109 -27.89 6.76 -3.94
C LYS A 109 -28.73 5.48 -3.92
N GLY A 110 -29.45 5.24 -2.83
CA GLY A 110 -30.31 4.08 -2.62
C GLY A 110 -29.58 2.80 -2.21
N GLN A 111 -28.26 2.81 -2.07
CA GLN A 111 -27.50 1.68 -1.55
C GLN A 111 -27.67 1.55 -0.02
N LYS A 112 -27.60 0.32 0.49
CA LYS A 112 -27.80 0.01 1.92
C LYS A 112 -26.92 0.85 2.86
N ASP A 113 -25.71 1.17 2.42
CA ASP A 113 -24.68 1.89 3.15
C ASP A 113 -24.44 3.33 2.61
N GLU A 114 -25.38 3.88 1.82
CA GLU A 114 -25.30 5.24 1.27
C GLU A 114 -24.96 6.29 2.33
N ARG A 115 -25.58 6.21 3.50
CA ARG A 115 -25.37 7.19 4.59
C ARG A 115 -23.94 7.17 5.10
N VAL A 116 -23.30 5.99 5.15
CA VAL A 116 -21.90 5.84 5.57
C VAL A 116 -21.00 6.45 4.51
N TYR A 117 -21.17 6.05 3.26
CA TYR A 117 -20.34 6.52 2.15
C TYR A 117 -20.53 8.01 1.85
N SER A 118 -21.72 8.57 2.06
CA SER A 118 -21.95 10.01 1.94
C SER A 118 -21.16 10.82 2.96
N LYS A 119 -20.98 10.31 4.18
CA LYS A 119 -20.12 10.93 5.20
C LYS A 119 -18.65 10.80 4.83
N LEU A 120 -18.23 9.62 4.36
CA LEU A 120 -16.85 9.40 3.92
C LEU A 120 -16.48 10.33 2.76
N VAL A 121 -17.33 10.45 1.73
CA VAL A 121 -17.12 11.39 0.62
C VAL A 121 -16.92 12.82 1.12
N LYS A 122 -17.72 13.27 2.10
CA LYS A 122 -17.57 14.61 2.67
C LYS A 122 -16.18 14.80 3.29
N ILE A 123 -15.74 13.85 4.11
CA ILE A 123 -14.41 13.87 4.74
C ILE A 123 -13.30 13.85 3.68
N GLU A 124 -13.45 13.03 2.64
CA GLU A 124 -12.45 12.91 1.58
C GLU A 124 -12.29 14.20 0.78
N VAL A 125 -13.39 14.86 0.41
CA VAL A 125 -13.41 16.15 -0.27
C VAL A 125 -12.81 17.25 0.60
N GLU A 126 -13.22 17.35 1.87
CA GLU A 126 -12.64 18.31 2.82
C GLU A 126 -11.12 18.11 2.98
N GLY A 127 -10.67 16.85 2.96
CA GLY A 127 -9.24 16.52 2.96
C GLY A 127 -8.50 16.97 1.69
N CYS A 128 -9.13 16.85 0.52
CA CYS A 128 -8.56 17.36 -0.74
C CYS A 128 -8.45 18.89 -0.71
N ASP A 129 -9.51 19.60 -0.30
CA ASP A 129 -9.51 21.06 -0.19
C ASP A 129 -8.46 21.56 0.81
N SER A 130 -8.28 20.85 1.92
CA SER A 130 -7.27 21.17 2.92
C SER A 130 -5.86 20.98 2.36
N ALA A 131 -5.60 19.87 1.67
CA ALA A 131 -4.31 19.61 1.04
C ALA A 131 -3.95 20.69 0.01
N LYS A 132 -4.90 21.11 -0.83
CA LYS A 132 -4.71 22.21 -1.78
C LYS A 132 -4.28 23.51 -1.09
N LYS A 133 -4.95 23.90 -0.01
CA LYS A 133 -4.60 25.11 0.78
C LYS A 133 -3.21 25.04 1.41
N ILE A 134 -2.79 23.85 1.85
CA ILE A 134 -1.45 23.64 2.41
C ILE A 134 -0.40 23.78 1.31
N ILE A 135 -0.66 23.24 0.12
CA ILE A 135 0.27 23.32 -1.03
C ILE A 135 0.41 24.77 -1.52
N GLU A 136 -0.66 25.56 -1.51
CA GLU A 136 -0.63 26.99 -1.85
C GLU A 136 0.19 27.84 -0.86
N LYS A 137 0.41 27.34 0.36
CA LYS A 137 1.17 28.02 1.43
C LYS A 137 2.21 27.07 2.03
N PRO A 138 3.25 26.70 1.25
CA PRO A 138 4.23 25.72 1.71
C PRO A 138 5.01 26.26 2.90
N LEU A 139 5.34 25.37 3.84
CA LEU A 139 6.28 25.68 4.91
C LEU A 139 7.69 25.71 4.31
N ASN A 140 8.49 26.71 4.68
CA ASN A 140 9.92 26.76 4.33
C ASN A 140 10.70 25.77 5.22
N LEU A 141 10.63 24.48 4.87
CA LEU A 141 11.31 23.40 5.57
C LEU A 141 12.21 22.63 4.61
N THR A 142 13.44 22.35 5.05
CA THR A 142 14.33 21.41 4.37
C THR A 142 14.19 20.06 5.04
N ILE A 143 13.67 19.07 4.30
CA ILE A 143 13.62 17.68 4.75
C ILE A 143 14.80 16.96 4.12
N SER A 144 15.69 16.44 4.94
CA SER A 144 16.81 15.59 4.53
C SER A 144 16.66 14.21 5.14
N ASN A 145 16.93 13.17 4.35
CA ASN A 145 17.04 11.82 4.89
C ASN A 145 18.22 11.75 5.88
N LEU A 146 18.03 10.99 6.95
CA LEU A 146 19.12 10.59 7.83
C LEU A 146 20.09 9.69 7.05
N ASN A 147 21.34 9.60 7.50
CA ASN A 147 22.36 8.83 6.78
C ASN A 147 22.03 7.32 6.73
N ASN A 148 22.79 6.58 5.91
CA ASN A 148 22.62 5.15 5.71
C ASN A 148 22.92 4.29 6.96
N SER A 149 23.43 4.90 8.05
CA SER A 149 23.57 4.21 9.33
C SER A 149 22.23 4.08 10.06
N ILE A 150 21.22 4.85 9.65
CA ILE A 150 19.87 4.81 10.20
C ILE A 150 18.91 4.28 9.14
N ASN A 151 18.93 4.86 7.93
CA ASN A 151 18.07 4.47 6.81
C ASN A 151 18.72 3.36 5.98
N GLY A 152 18.32 2.11 6.22
CA GLY A 152 18.71 0.93 5.47
C GLY A 152 17.78 0.60 4.28
N PRO A 153 18.13 -0.41 3.45
CA PRO A 153 17.35 -0.80 2.27
C PRO A 153 16.09 -1.63 2.58
N HIS A 154 15.91 -2.06 3.83
CA HIS A 154 14.81 -2.92 4.27
C HIS A 154 13.75 -2.15 5.06
N ILE A 155 12.66 -2.82 5.42
CA ILE A 155 11.53 -2.21 6.11
C ILE A 155 11.98 -1.61 7.45
N GLU A 156 11.78 -0.31 7.56
CA GLU A 156 11.95 0.45 8.80
C GLU A 156 10.57 0.81 9.36
N LEU A 157 10.43 0.71 10.68
CA LEU A 157 9.22 1.10 11.39
C LEU A 157 9.39 2.49 12.00
N SER A 158 8.27 3.17 12.17
CA SER A 158 8.21 4.54 12.66
C SER A 158 9.06 4.74 13.92
N PRO A 159 9.98 5.72 13.93
CA PRO A 159 10.78 6.01 15.11
C PRO A 159 9.91 6.56 16.24
N VAL A 160 10.22 6.16 17.47
CA VAL A 160 9.66 6.69 18.71
C VAL A 160 10.67 7.67 19.30
N PRO A 161 10.40 8.99 19.29
CA PRO A 161 11.25 9.95 19.97
C PRO A 161 11.18 9.70 21.48
N VAL A 162 12.34 9.53 22.11
CA VAL A 162 12.48 9.42 23.57
C VAL A 162 12.71 10.79 24.18
N ASN A 163 13.53 11.62 23.52
CA ASN A 163 13.76 13.02 23.85
C ASN A 163 14.31 13.77 22.63
N ASP A 164 14.69 15.05 22.80
CA ASP A 164 15.18 15.93 21.73
C ASP A 164 16.41 15.41 20.98
N SER A 165 17.15 14.47 21.58
CA SER A 165 18.40 13.93 21.05
C SER A 165 18.39 12.43 20.82
N LEU A 166 17.32 11.71 21.18
CA LEU A 166 17.27 10.24 21.12
C LEU A 166 15.94 9.78 20.54
N PHE A 167 16.01 8.88 19.57
CA PHE A 167 14.85 8.09 19.16
C PHE A 167 15.20 6.61 19.05
N ILE A 168 14.19 5.77 19.27
CA ILE A 168 14.24 4.33 19.07
C ILE A 168 13.53 4.02 17.76
N TYR A 169 14.05 3.13 16.93
CA TYR A 169 13.42 2.68 15.70
C TYR A 169 13.58 1.17 15.56
N ALA A 170 12.65 0.52 14.87
CA ALA A 170 12.80 -0.89 14.56
C ALA A 170 13.19 -1.07 13.10
N SER A 171 14.23 -1.87 12.85
CA SER A 171 14.74 -2.14 11.51
C SER A 171 15.02 -3.63 11.34
N LEU A 172 14.99 -4.08 10.10
CA LEU A 172 15.50 -5.39 9.69
C LEU A 172 16.85 -5.16 9.02
N ARG A 173 17.94 -5.17 9.78
CA ARG A 173 19.29 -4.98 9.23
C ARG A 173 19.82 -6.28 8.66
N ILE A 174 19.66 -6.47 7.36
CA ILE A 174 20.26 -7.57 6.62
C ILE A 174 20.97 -6.95 5.44
N ASP A 175 22.25 -7.26 5.23
CA ASP A 175 23.04 -6.72 4.12
C ASP A 175 22.79 -7.47 2.79
N SER A 176 21.86 -8.44 2.77
CA SER A 176 21.56 -9.27 1.61
C SER A 176 20.07 -9.64 1.52
N LEU A 177 19.56 -9.75 0.30
CA LEU A 177 18.19 -10.17 0.04
C LEU A 177 18.03 -11.67 0.34
N VAL A 178 17.44 -12.03 1.48
CA VAL A 178 17.18 -13.42 1.83
C VAL A 178 15.79 -13.84 1.33
N TYR A 179 15.75 -14.77 0.38
CA TYR A 179 14.51 -15.39 -0.09
C TYR A 179 14.24 -16.68 0.69
N PHE A 180 13.04 -16.79 1.27
CA PHE A 180 12.59 -18.03 1.92
C PHE A 180 11.97 -18.97 0.87
N ASN A 181 12.47 -20.19 0.78
CA ASN A 181 12.00 -21.28 -0.06
C ASN A 181 11.91 -22.58 0.77
N GLU A 182 11.43 -23.66 0.17
CA GLU A 182 11.24 -24.95 0.85
C GLU A 182 12.55 -25.60 1.32
N ASN A 183 13.71 -25.13 0.83
CA ASN A 183 15.02 -25.69 1.15
C ASN A 183 15.73 -24.96 2.31
N ASN A 184 15.16 -23.88 2.83
CA ASN A 184 15.77 -23.06 3.88
C ASN A 184 14.76 -22.69 4.99
N VAL A 185 13.87 -23.65 5.31
CA VAL A 185 12.82 -23.54 6.33
C VAL A 185 13.38 -23.34 7.74
N ASP A 186 14.57 -23.92 8.01
CA ASP A 186 15.25 -23.84 9.32
C ASP A 186 16.07 -22.57 9.50
N THR A 187 16.18 -21.72 8.48
CA THR A 187 16.76 -20.38 8.67
C THR A 187 15.81 -19.59 9.54
N ALA A 188 16.23 -19.22 10.75
CA ALA A 188 15.45 -18.37 11.63
C ALA A 188 14.99 -17.14 10.83
N LYS A 189 13.67 -16.98 10.67
CA LYS A 189 13.10 -15.81 9.99
C LYS A 189 13.67 -14.58 10.71
N PRO A 190 14.38 -13.70 10.01
CA PRO A 190 15.03 -12.57 10.64
C PRO A 190 13.92 -11.69 11.20
N VAL A 191 13.97 -11.51 12.52
CA VAL A 191 13.03 -10.67 13.24
C VAL A 191 13.58 -9.26 13.28
N ARG A 192 12.67 -8.30 13.27
CA ARG A 192 13.04 -6.89 13.42
C ARG A 192 13.55 -6.67 14.84
N GLN A 193 14.59 -5.87 14.96
CA GLN A 193 15.16 -5.48 16.24
C GLN A 193 14.97 -3.98 16.45
N PHE A 194 14.99 -3.57 17.72
CA PHE A 194 15.00 -2.16 18.08
C PHE A 194 16.43 -1.64 18.15
N TYR A 195 16.63 -0.46 17.58
CA TYR A 195 17.87 0.30 17.54
C TYR A 195 17.63 1.69 18.09
N GLN A 196 18.70 2.34 18.54
CA GLN A 196 18.68 3.72 19.02
C GLN A 196 19.53 4.62 18.11
N ALA A 197 19.10 5.87 17.97
CA ALA A 197 19.81 6.90 17.22
C ALA A 197 19.94 8.17 18.06
N LEU A 198 21.16 8.71 18.15
CA LEU A 198 21.50 9.91 18.91
C LEU A 198 21.82 11.09 17.97
N LYS A 199 21.42 12.29 18.37
CA LYS A 199 21.43 13.51 17.55
C LYS A 199 22.69 14.42 17.59
N PRO A 200 23.94 14.01 17.93
CA PRO A 200 25.05 14.96 17.78
C PRO A 200 25.33 15.27 16.31
N GLU A 201 25.55 14.24 15.46
CA GLU A 201 25.57 14.27 13.97
C GLU A 201 25.21 12.88 13.37
N MET A 202 24.21 12.21 13.97
CA MET A 202 23.58 10.93 13.55
C MET A 202 24.50 9.73 13.33
N THR A 203 25.30 9.36 14.34
CA THR A 203 25.90 8.02 14.43
C THR A 203 24.91 7.03 15.07
N GLY A 204 24.56 5.95 14.37
CA GLY A 204 23.75 4.85 14.90
C GLY A 204 24.51 4.04 15.96
N LEU A 205 23.96 3.94 17.17
CA LEU A 205 24.59 3.23 18.29
C LEU A 205 23.84 1.95 18.63
N GLY A 206 24.28 0.84 18.04
CA GLY A 206 24.14 -0.51 18.60
C GLY A 206 22.73 -1.09 18.76
N GLU A 207 22.69 -2.41 18.85
CA GLU A 207 21.49 -3.19 19.18
C GLU A 207 21.09 -2.93 20.63
N HIS A 208 19.78 -2.82 20.89
CA HIS A 208 19.27 -2.90 22.26
C HIS A 208 19.03 -4.38 22.59
N PRO A 209 19.82 -5.02 23.47
CA PRO A 209 19.56 -6.39 23.90
C PRO A 209 18.36 -6.36 24.87
N GLY A 210 17.16 -6.38 24.29
CA GLY A 210 15.91 -6.37 25.03
C GLY A 210 14.98 -7.45 24.51
N THR A 211 15.17 -8.69 24.96
CA THR A 211 14.08 -9.67 24.97
C THR A 211 12.98 -9.15 25.88
N LEU A 212 11.97 -8.50 25.31
CA LEU A 212 10.68 -8.38 25.96
C LEU A 212 10.02 -9.77 25.85
N ARG A 213 9.96 -10.46 26.98
CA ARG A 213 9.07 -11.63 27.17
C ARG A 213 7.62 -11.16 27.18
#